data_AF-A6ZWI6-F1
#
_entry.id   AF-A6ZWI6-F1
#
_cell.length_a   1.000
_cell.length_b   1.000
_cell.length_c   1.000
_cell.angle_alpha   90.00
_cell.angle_beta   90.00
_cell.angle_gamma   90.00
#
_symmetry.space_group_name_H-M   'P 1'
#
loop_
_entity.id
_entity.type
_entity.pdbx_description
1 polymer ?
#
loop_
_entity_poly.entity_id
_entity_poly.type
_entity_poly.pdbx_seq_one_letter_code
_entity_poly.pdbx_strand_id
1 'polypeptide(L)'
;MLSILRNSVRLNSRALRVVPSAANTLTSVQASRRLLTSYSSFLQKETKDDKPKSILTDDMLFKAGVDVDEKGQGKNEETSGEGGEDKNEPSSKSEKTRRKRQTSTDIKREKYANWFYIFSLSALTGTAIYMARDWEPQESEELKKDIDNGYTLSLMYKRFKARFNSMFTYFQEPPFPDLLPPPPPPPYQRPLTLVITLEDFLVHSEWSQKHGWRTAKRPGADYFLGYLSQYYEIVLFSSNYMMYSDKIAEKLDPIHAFVSYNLFKEHCVYKDGVHIKDLSKLNRDLSKVIIIDTDPNSYKLQPENAIPMEPWNGEADDKLVRLIPFLEYLATQQTKDVRPILNSFEDKKNLAEEFDHRVKKLKDKFYGDHKSGGNWAMTALGLGNSLGGSTKFPLDLIHEEGQKNYLMFMKMIEEEKEKIRIQQEQMGGQTFTLKDYVEGNLPSPEEQMKIQLEKQKEVDALFEEEKKKKKIAESK
;
A
#
# COMPACT_ATOMS: atom_id res chain seq x y z
N MET A 1 12.95 50.39 37.62
CA MET A 1 12.42 50.28 39.00
C MET A 1 11.36 49.18 38.96
N LEU A 2 11.53 48.04 39.64
CA LEU A 2 11.20 47.82 41.07
C LEU A 2 9.71 48.12 41.35
N SER A 3 8.90 47.26 41.98
CA SER A 3 9.13 45.95 42.61
C SER A 3 7.76 45.26 42.88
N ILE A 4 7.58 43.96 42.63
CA ILE A 4 7.56 42.86 43.63
C ILE A 4 6.57 43.03 44.80
N LEU A 5 5.68 42.05 44.98
CA LEU A 5 5.18 41.41 46.23
C LEU A 5 3.89 40.65 45.85
N ARG A 6 3.85 39.33 45.61
CA ARG A 6 4.15 38.19 46.50
C ARG A 6 3.60 38.38 47.92
N ASN A 7 2.57 37.60 48.24
CA ASN A 7 2.28 37.21 49.61
C ASN A 7 1.93 35.72 49.65
N SER A 8 2.74 34.94 50.36
CA SER A 8 2.53 33.51 50.61
C SER A 8 2.97 33.22 52.04
N VAL A 9 2.05 32.80 52.92
CA VAL A 9 2.36 32.51 54.33
C VAL A 9 1.68 31.22 54.78
N ARG A 10 2.52 30.17 54.88
CA ARG A 10 2.54 29.04 55.86
C ARG A 10 1.27 28.18 56.00
N LEU A 11 1.28 26.86 55.73
CA LEU A 11 2.09 25.74 56.23
C LEU A 11 1.92 25.38 57.73
N ASN A 12 1.48 24.14 57.95
CA ASN A 12 1.77 23.22 59.08
C ASN A 12 1.33 23.69 60.50
N SER A 13 0.80 22.86 61.39
CA SER A 13 0.38 21.43 61.38
C SER A 13 -0.52 21.20 62.65
N ARG A 14 -0.81 20.03 63.25
CA ARG A 14 -0.26 18.66 63.25
C ARG A 14 -1.28 17.70 63.94
N ALA A 15 -1.20 16.39 63.66
CA ALA A 15 -1.16 15.24 64.61
C ALA A 15 -1.99 15.26 65.93
N LEU A 16 -2.56 14.16 66.44
CA LEU A 16 -2.36 12.71 66.21
C LEU A 16 -3.41 11.86 66.99
N ARG A 17 -3.39 10.52 66.76
CA ARG A 17 -3.97 9.39 67.56
C ARG A 17 -5.43 8.98 67.29
N VAL A 18 -5.83 7.69 67.37
CA VAL A 18 -5.20 6.33 67.36
C VAL A 18 -6.38 5.35 67.05
N VAL A 19 -6.42 4.51 66.00
CA VAL A 19 -5.83 3.14 65.83
C VAL A 19 -6.42 2.10 66.83
N PRO A 20 -6.68 0.80 66.51
CA PRO A 20 -7.03 0.10 65.25
C PRO A 20 -8.26 -0.86 65.37
N SER A 21 -8.55 -1.64 64.32
CA SER A 21 -8.77 -3.10 64.48
C SER A 21 -8.32 -3.84 63.22
N ALA A 22 -7.73 -5.02 63.39
CA ALA A 22 -7.14 -5.82 62.31
C ALA A 22 -7.19 -7.33 62.61
N ALA A 23 -7.05 -8.11 61.54
CA ALA A 23 -6.54 -9.48 61.50
C ALA A 23 -7.43 -10.67 61.93
N ASN A 24 -7.72 -11.52 60.93
CA ASN A 24 -7.35 -12.93 60.83
C ASN A 24 -7.71 -13.96 61.93
N THR A 25 -8.46 -14.98 61.50
CA THR A 25 -8.10 -16.42 61.55
C THR A 25 -8.81 -17.09 60.35
N LEU A 26 -8.23 -17.85 59.40
CA LEU A 26 -7.20 -18.89 59.33
C LEU A 26 -7.54 -20.25 59.98
N THR A 27 -7.92 -21.21 59.11
CA THR A 27 -7.57 -22.66 59.09
C THR A 27 -8.00 -23.22 57.73
N SER A 28 -7.10 -23.62 56.83
CA SER A 28 -6.67 -25.03 56.54
C SER A 28 -7.83 -26.02 56.33
N VAL A 29 -7.91 -26.76 55.22
CA VAL A 29 -7.06 -27.93 54.87
C VAL A 29 -6.71 -28.02 53.36
N GLN A 30 -5.62 -28.74 53.04
CA GLN A 30 -5.01 -28.92 51.71
C GLN A 30 -5.70 -29.99 50.82
N ALA A 31 -5.64 -29.84 49.49
CA ALA A 31 -5.25 -30.93 48.56
C ALA A 31 -5.01 -30.47 47.09
N SER A 32 -3.76 -30.64 46.62
CA SER A 32 -3.37 -31.19 45.30
C SER A 32 -3.91 -30.63 43.95
N ARG A 33 -3.18 -29.63 43.41
CA ARG A 33 -2.53 -29.62 42.07
C ARG A 33 -3.07 -30.57 40.95
N ARG A 34 -3.66 -30.02 39.86
CA ARG A 34 -3.03 -29.81 38.51
C ARG A 34 -4.01 -29.51 37.36
N LEU A 35 -3.58 -28.56 36.51
CA LEU A 35 -3.80 -28.41 35.05
C LEU A 35 -5.21 -28.13 34.49
N LEU A 36 -5.25 -27.14 33.60
CA LEU A 36 -6.41 -26.68 32.85
C LEU A 36 -6.61 -27.51 31.57
N THR A 37 -7.84 -27.91 31.31
CA THR A 37 -8.27 -28.53 30.05
C THR A 37 -8.83 -27.48 29.07
N SER A 38 -8.38 -27.53 27.82
CA SER A 38 -8.95 -26.77 26.71
C SER A 38 -10.23 -27.43 26.18
N TYR A 39 -11.26 -26.63 25.88
CA TYR A 39 -12.50 -27.08 25.27
C TYR A 39 -12.42 -27.05 23.74
N SER A 40 -12.43 -28.21 23.10
CA SER A 40 -12.89 -28.37 21.71
C SER A 40 -13.23 -29.84 21.44
N SER A 41 -14.49 -30.20 21.66
CA SER A 41 -15.01 -31.54 21.35
C SER A 41 -16.35 -31.42 20.62
N PHE A 42 -16.27 -31.45 19.29
CA PHE A 42 -17.37 -31.77 18.39
C PHE A 42 -16.82 -32.72 17.31
N LEU A 43 -17.68 -33.53 16.71
CA LEU A 43 -17.39 -34.70 15.86
C LEU A 43 -16.88 -35.95 16.60
N GLN A 44 -17.79 -36.89 16.73
CA GLN A 44 -17.55 -38.27 17.15
C GLN A 44 -17.55 -39.18 15.92
N LYS A 45 -16.55 -40.08 15.85
CA LYS A 45 -16.55 -41.39 15.17
C LYS A 45 -16.46 -41.43 13.64
N GLU A 46 -15.27 -41.82 13.17
CA GLU A 46 -15.11 -42.99 12.28
C GLU A 46 -13.84 -43.76 12.71
N THR A 47 -13.61 -44.95 12.15
CA THR A 47 -12.77 -46.01 12.74
C THR A 47 -11.49 -46.35 11.96
N LYS A 48 -10.56 -46.99 12.68
CA LYS A 48 -9.33 -47.69 12.24
C LYS A 48 -8.10 -46.85 11.86
N ASP A 49 -6.98 -47.25 12.45
CA ASP A 49 -5.62 -46.88 12.03
C ASP A 49 -5.28 -47.48 10.67
N ASP A 50 -4.91 -46.64 9.71
CA ASP A 50 -4.09 -47.04 8.56
C ASP A 50 -2.80 -46.21 8.53
N LYS A 51 -1.67 -46.87 8.82
CA LYS A 51 -0.34 -46.35 8.54
C LYS A 51 0.07 -46.86 7.15
N PRO A 52 0.54 -46.01 6.23
CA PRO A 52 0.95 -46.47 4.91
C PRO A 52 2.09 -47.47 5.03
N LYS A 53 1.84 -48.71 4.60
CA LYS A 53 2.86 -49.75 4.50
C LYS A 53 3.75 -49.45 3.29
N SER A 54 5.05 -49.70 3.44
CA SER A 54 5.99 -49.75 2.31
C SER A 54 5.44 -50.71 1.25
N ILE A 55 5.43 -50.26 -0.01
CA ILE A 55 4.97 -51.06 -1.17
C ILE A 55 6.02 -52.11 -1.59
N LEU A 56 7.26 -52.03 -1.11
CA LEU A 56 8.23 -53.11 -1.23
C LEU A 56 8.29 -53.93 0.06
N THR A 57 7.94 -55.20 -0.08
CA THR A 57 8.23 -56.31 0.84
C THR A 57 9.40 -57.14 0.30
N ASP A 58 10.20 -57.74 1.17
CA ASP A 58 11.41 -58.48 0.78
C ASP A 58 11.13 -59.66 -0.17
N ASP A 59 9.93 -60.27 -0.11
CA ASP A 59 9.45 -61.28 -1.07
C ASP A 59 9.42 -60.80 -2.53
N MET A 60 9.20 -59.50 -2.78
CA MET A 60 9.22 -58.95 -4.14
C MET A 60 10.62 -58.63 -4.67
N LEU A 61 11.59 -58.40 -3.77
CA LEU A 61 13.01 -58.32 -4.13
C LEU A 61 13.57 -59.73 -4.43
N PHE A 62 13.18 -60.73 -3.63
CA PHE A 62 13.55 -62.13 -3.87
C PHE A 62 13.00 -62.65 -5.21
N LYS A 63 11.75 -62.30 -5.56
CA LYS A 63 11.12 -62.65 -6.84
C LYS A 63 11.69 -61.92 -8.06
N ALA A 64 12.56 -60.92 -7.87
CA ALA A 64 13.17 -60.13 -8.93
C ALA A 64 14.57 -60.61 -9.37
N GLY A 65 15.11 -61.66 -8.75
CA GLY A 65 16.32 -62.34 -9.23
C GLY A 65 17.63 -61.54 -9.11
N VAL A 66 17.78 -60.76 -8.03
CA VAL A 66 19.03 -60.05 -7.72
C VAL A 66 19.73 -60.72 -6.55
N ASP A 67 20.51 -61.75 -6.85
CA ASP A 67 21.45 -62.35 -5.90
C ASP A 67 22.66 -61.43 -5.71
N VAL A 68 23.08 -61.26 -4.46
CA VAL A 68 24.40 -60.69 -4.10
C VAL A 68 25.04 -61.62 -3.07
N ASP A 69 25.67 -62.67 -3.58
CA ASP A 69 26.70 -63.44 -2.87
C ASP A 69 27.85 -62.52 -2.42
N GLU A 70 28.78 -62.87 -1.52
CA GLU A 70 29.43 -64.15 -1.19
C GLU A 70 30.14 -63.90 0.20
N LYS A 71 30.53 -64.83 1.08
CA LYS A 71 31.34 -66.06 0.94
C LYS A 71 31.20 -66.97 2.17
N GLY A 72 31.27 -68.30 1.96
CA GLY A 72 31.18 -69.25 3.09
C GLY A 72 31.56 -70.73 2.89
N GLN A 73 32.21 -71.13 1.79
CA GLN A 73 32.85 -72.46 1.56
C GLN A 73 32.01 -73.76 1.75
N GLY A 74 32.05 -74.63 0.72
CA GLY A 74 31.95 -76.09 0.91
C GLY A 74 30.91 -76.80 0.04
N LYS A 75 31.37 -77.55 -0.97
CA LYS A 75 30.52 -78.48 -1.75
C LYS A 75 30.11 -79.69 -0.90
N ASN A 76 28.86 -80.15 -1.01
CA ASN A 76 28.56 -81.44 -1.64
C ASN A 76 27.04 -81.67 -1.85
N GLU A 77 26.76 -82.70 -2.63
CA GLU A 77 25.56 -83.04 -3.40
C GLU A 77 24.24 -83.35 -2.63
N GLU A 78 23.15 -83.01 -3.32
CA GLU A 78 21.89 -83.76 -3.54
C GLU A 78 20.94 -84.27 -2.42
N THR A 79 19.66 -84.32 -2.83
CA THR A 79 18.54 -85.20 -2.41
C THR A 79 17.75 -84.96 -1.11
N SER A 80 16.56 -84.37 -1.33
CA SER A 80 15.20 -84.93 -1.04
C SER A 80 14.74 -85.37 0.36
N GLY A 81 13.45 -85.10 0.64
CA GLY A 81 12.62 -85.76 1.68
C GLY A 81 12.46 -84.90 2.95
N GLU A 82 11.33 -84.23 3.16
CA GLU A 82 10.03 -84.74 3.66
C GLU A 82 9.93 -84.92 5.19
N GLY A 83 8.90 -84.28 5.77
CA GLY A 83 8.14 -84.84 6.90
C GLY A 83 8.47 -84.35 8.31
N GLY A 84 7.40 -84.13 9.10
CA GLY A 84 7.45 -84.28 10.58
C GLY A 84 7.11 -83.03 11.40
N GLU A 85 5.84 -82.91 11.80
CA GLU A 85 5.43 -82.07 12.95
C GLU A 85 5.95 -82.68 14.28
N ASP A 86 6.17 -81.88 15.33
CA ASP A 86 5.34 -81.99 16.55
C ASP A 86 5.48 -80.81 17.55
N LYS A 87 4.62 -80.84 18.58
CA LYS A 87 4.22 -79.74 19.48
C LYS A 87 5.09 -79.57 20.75
N ASN A 88 5.13 -78.35 21.33
CA ASN A 88 4.57 -78.05 22.67
C ASN A 88 5.04 -76.70 23.27
N GLU A 89 4.08 -75.77 23.40
CA GLU A 89 3.64 -75.05 24.63
C GLU A 89 4.63 -74.35 25.63
N PRO A 90 4.13 -73.43 26.49
CA PRO A 90 4.82 -72.15 26.71
C PRO A 90 5.55 -72.02 28.05
N SER A 91 6.44 -71.04 28.16
CA SER A 91 6.85 -70.52 29.47
C SER A 91 7.10 -69.01 29.50
N SER A 92 6.64 -68.41 30.60
CA SER A 92 6.69 -66.99 30.92
C SER A 92 8.10 -66.41 30.95
N LYS A 93 8.27 -65.19 30.40
CA LYS A 93 9.43 -64.33 30.69
C LYS A 93 9.08 -62.85 30.52
N SER A 94 9.09 -62.16 31.67
CA SER A 94 9.19 -60.71 31.91
C SER A 94 9.31 -59.79 30.68
N GLU A 95 8.47 -58.75 30.60
CA GLU A 95 8.72 -57.56 29.78
C GLU A 95 9.96 -56.78 30.28
N LYS A 96 11.15 -57.31 29.97
CA LYS A 96 12.34 -56.49 29.88
C LYS A 96 12.23 -55.70 28.60
N THR A 97 12.13 -54.38 28.71
CA THR A 97 12.14 -53.45 27.57
C THR A 97 13.30 -53.82 26.64
N ARG A 98 12.97 -54.38 25.46
CA ARG A 98 13.96 -54.74 24.45
C ARG A 98 14.66 -53.45 24.02
N ARG A 99 15.87 -53.20 24.53
CA ARG A 99 16.76 -52.17 23.99
C ARG A 99 16.86 -52.43 22.49
N LYS A 100 16.32 -51.52 21.66
CA LYS A 100 16.50 -51.58 20.21
C LYS A 100 17.99 -51.72 19.94
N ARG A 101 18.38 -52.77 19.22
CA ARG A 101 19.78 -53.02 18.85
C ARG A 101 20.18 -51.99 17.80
N GLN A 102 20.57 -50.79 18.24
CA GLN A 102 21.08 -49.74 17.36
C GLN A 102 22.30 -50.27 16.61
N THR A 103 22.33 -50.08 15.29
CA THR A 103 23.49 -50.46 14.49
C THR A 103 24.63 -49.46 14.71
N SER A 104 25.88 -49.87 14.46
CA SER A 104 27.03 -48.96 14.55
C SER A 104 26.93 -47.80 13.55
N THR A 105 26.20 -47.98 12.45
CA THR A 105 25.84 -46.96 11.47
C THR A 105 24.81 -45.96 12.02
N ASP A 106 23.79 -46.41 12.75
CA ASP A 106 22.79 -45.51 13.36
C ASP A 106 23.43 -44.66 14.46
N ILE A 107 24.28 -45.25 15.32
CA ILE A 107 25.00 -44.51 16.36
C ILE A 107 25.92 -43.44 15.75
N LYS A 108 26.52 -43.70 14.58
CA LYS A 108 27.29 -42.68 13.84
C LYS A 108 26.37 -41.57 13.32
N ARG A 109 25.23 -41.91 12.69
CA ARG A 109 24.23 -40.94 12.20
C ARG A 109 23.67 -40.07 13.32
N GLU A 110 23.31 -40.64 14.47
CA GLU A 110 22.85 -39.92 15.67
C GLU A 110 23.93 -38.97 16.20
N LYS A 111 25.21 -39.39 16.22
CA LYS A 111 26.32 -38.50 16.60
C LYS A 111 26.46 -37.32 15.62
N TYR A 112 26.44 -37.57 14.30
CA TYR A 112 26.50 -36.50 13.31
C TYR A 112 25.27 -35.57 13.37
N ALA A 113 24.07 -36.11 13.59
CA ALA A 113 22.86 -35.31 13.78
C ALA A 113 22.94 -34.43 15.05
N ASN A 114 23.41 -34.98 16.17
CA ASN A 114 23.62 -34.21 17.40
C ASN A 114 24.67 -33.11 17.21
N TRP A 115 25.79 -33.41 16.54
CA TRP A 115 26.80 -32.39 16.18
C TRP A 115 26.24 -31.32 15.24
N PHE A 116 25.42 -31.71 14.25
CA PHE A 116 24.72 -30.77 13.37
C PHE A 116 23.77 -29.86 14.14
N TYR A 117 22.95 -30.40 15.06
CA TYR A 117 22.06 -29.60 15.88
C TYR A 117 22.83 -28.65 16.81
N ILE A 118 23.88 -29.13 17.49
CA ILE A 118 24.75 -28.30 18.34
C ILE A 118 25.39 -27.17 17.54
N PHE A 119 25.93 -27.47 16.35
CA PHE A 119 26.52 -26.47 15.46
C PHE A 119 25.48 -25.46 14.95
N SER A 120 24.30 -25.92 14.54
CA SER A 120 23.23 -25.03 14.08
C SER A 120 22.73 -24.08 15.19
N LEU A 121 22.60 -24.59 16.42
CA LEU A 121 22.21 -23.80 17.59
C LEU A 121 23.30 -22.81 18.02
N SER A 122 24.58 -23.22 17.97
CA SER A 122 25.68 -22.31 18.29
C SER A 122 25.83 -21.20 17.24
N ALA A 123 25.64 -21.53 15.96
CA ALA A 123 25.60 -20.56 14.88
C ALA A 123 24.44 -19.56 15.05
N LEU A 124 23.20 -20.05 15.25
CA LEU A 124 22.03 -19.20 15.49
C LEU A 124 22.20 -18.29 16.71
N THR A 125 22.78 -18.82 17.80
CA THR A 125 23.06 -18.05 19.02
C THR A 125 24.15 -16.99 18.78
N GLY A 126 25.21 -17.35 18.05
CA GLY A 126 26.25 -16.41 17.61
C GLY A 126 25.69 -15.27 16.77
N THR A 127 24.85 -15.59 15.77
CA THR A 127 24.17 -14.58 14.93
C THR A 127 23.21 -13.71 15.75
N ALA A 128 22.50 -14.27 16.73
CA ALA A 128 21.62 -13.49 17.61
C ALA A 128 22.40 -12.52 18.51
N ILE A 129 23.55 -12.94 19.06
CA ILE A 129 24.45 -12.07 19.82
C ILE A 129 25.04 -10.99 18.91
N TYR A 130 25.46 -11.35 17.69
CA TYR A 130 25.95 -10.39 16.70
C TYR A 130 24.89 -9.34 16.34
N MET A 131 23.63 -9.73 16.11
CA MET A 131 22.53 -8.79 15.87
C MET A 131 22.17 -7.93 17.09
N ALA A 132 22.53 -8.34 18.31
CA ALA A 132 22.32 -7.59 19.55
C ALA A 132 23.42 -6.57 19.89
N ARG A 133 24.51 -6.50 19.09
CA ARG A 133 25.62 -5.54 19.23
C ARG A 133 25.15 -4.08 19.29
N ASP A 134 25.98 -3.18 19.81
CA ASP A 134 25.71 -1.74 19.81
C ASP A 134 25.63 -1.17 18.36
N TRP A 135 25.11 0.04 18.19
CA TRP A 135 24.93 0.65 16.85
C TRP A 135 26.24 1.19 16.27
N GLU A 136 26.46 0.98 14.97
CA GLU A 136 27.59 1.55 14.23
C GLU A 136 27.28 2.93 13.61
N PRO A 137 28.31 3.77 13.37
CA PRO A 137 28.12 5.09 12.76
C PRO A 137 27.40 5.05 11.40
N GLN A 138 27.65 4.02 10.59
CA GLN A 138 27.10 3.86 9.24
C GLN A 138 25.72 3.17 9.15
N GLU A 139 25.16 2.65 10.25
CA GLU A 139 23.79 2.08 10.26
C GLU A 139 22.73 3.20 10.18
N SER A 140 21.54 2.93 9.63
CA SER A 140 20.51 3.94 9.34
C SER A 140 20.03 4.72 10.57
N GLU A 141 19.90 6.05 10.45
CA GLU A 141 19.49 6.93 11.56
C GLU A 141 18.07 6.64 12.08
N GLU A 142 17.18 6.15 11.22
CA GLU A 142 15.82 5.77 11.57
C GLU A 142 15.76 4.66 12.63
N LEU A 143 16.66 3.66 12.56
CA LEU A 143 16.74 2.57 13.55
C LEU A 143 17.37 3.01 14.88
N LYS A 144 18.19 4.06 14.86
CA LYS A 144 18.90 4.59 16.05
C LYS A 144 17.99 5.43 16.95
N LYS A 145 16.95 6.05 16.38
CA LYS A 145 16.18 7.14 17.00
C LYS A 145 15.51 6.79 18.35
N ASP A 146 15.17 5.52 18.56
CA ASP A 146 14.40 5.04 19.72
C ASP A 146 15.15 4.06 20.65
N ILE A 147 16.44 3.76 20.40
CA ILE A 147 17.16 2.68 21.12
C ILE A 147 18.61 3.07 21.45
N ASP A 148 18.87 3.37 22.73
CA ASP A 148 20.20 3.66 23.26
C ASP A 148 21.20 2.48 23.20
N ASN A 149 22.49 2.81 23.23
CA ASN A 149 23.59 1.84 23.36
C ASN A 149 23.78 1.37 24.81
N GLY A 150 24.13 0.09 24.99
CA GLY A 150 24.30 -0.50 26.32
C GLY A 150 23.92 -1.98 26.41
N TYR A 151 24.54 -2.67 27.38
CA TYR A 151 24.51 -4.14 27.56
C TYR A 151 23.34 -4.65 28.43
N THR A 152 22.27 -3.87 28.55
CA THR A 152 21.06 -4.31 29.26
C THR A 152 20.26 -5.27 28.38
N LEU A 153 19.89 -6.45 28.90
CA LEU A 153 19.13 -7.48 28.18
C LEU A 153 17.92 -6.94 27.39
N SER A 154 17.18 -5.97 27.97
CA SER A 154 16.05 -5.32 27.31
C SER A 154 16.46 -4.48 26.09
N LEU A 155 17.56 -3.71 26.17
CA LEU A 155 18.09 -2.93 25.05
C LEU A 155 18.68 -3.84 23.97
N MET A 156 19.46 -4.86 24.37
CA MET A 156 19.99 -5.88 23.46
C MET A 156 18.87 -6.59 22.69
N TYR A 157 17.77 -6.95 23.35
CA TYR A 157 16.60 -7.54 22.69
C TYR A 157 15.89 -6.55 21.75
N LYS A 158 15.75 -5.27 22.13
CA LYS A 158 15.21 -4.23 21.25
C LYS A 158 16.05 -4.07 19.97
N ARG A 159 17.39 -4.02 20.09
CA ARG A 159 18.30 -3.93 18.93
C ARG A 159 18.25 -5.18 18.05
N PHE A 160 18.29 -6.37 18.65
CA PHE A 160 18.09 -7.63 17.94
C PHE A 160 16.77 -7.61 17.16
N LYS A 161 15.66 -7.22 17.80
CA LYS A 161 14.33 -7.15 17.16
C LYS A 161 14.30 -6.10 16.04
N ALA A 162 14.92 -4.94 16.23
CA ALA A 162 14.99 -3.90 15.21
C ALA A 162 15.79 -4.35 13.98
N ARG A 163 16.99 -4.92 14.17
CA ARG A 163 17.80 -5.47 13.06
C ARG A 163 17.15 -6.69 12.39
N PHE A 164 16.51 -7.57 13.17
CA PHE A 164 15.77 -8.71 12.62
C PHE A 164 14.59 -8.24 11.78
N ASN A 165 13.83 -7.24 12.25
CA ASN A 165 12.75 -6.63 11.48
C ASN A 165 13.27 -5.91 10.23
N SER A 166 14.41 -5.20 10.29
CA SER A 166 14.96 -4.48 9.12
C SER A 166 15.45 -5.41 8.00
N MET A 167 15.73 -6.69 8.29
CA MET A 167 15.94 -7.70 7.25
C MET A 167 14.64 -8.01 6.46
N PHE A 168 13.47 -7.72 7.04
CA PHE A 168 12.17 -7.91 6.41
C PHE A 168 11.51 -6.60 5.92
N THR A 169 11.95 -5.42 6.37
CA THR A 169 11.39 -4.13 5.89
C THR A 169 11.62 -3.92 4.40
N TYR A 170 12.72 -4.43 3.84
CA TYR A 170 12.97 -4.44 2.38
C TYR A 170 11.85 -5.14 1.57
N PHE A 171 11.10 -6.07 2.18
CA PHE A 171 9.96 -6.74 1.54
C PHE A 171 8.59 -6.12 1.90
N GLN A 172 8.56 -5.10 2.76
CA GLN A 172 7.33 -4.49 3.29
C GLN A 172 7.17 -3.01 2.90
N GLU A 173 8.28 -2.31 2.67
CA GLU A 173 8.32 -0.91 2.28
C GLU A 173 8.71 -0.74 0.80
N PRO A 174 8.19 0.30 0.12
CA PRO A 174 8.58 0.60 -1.25
C PRO A 174 10.08 0.95 -1.36
N PRO A 175 10.70 0.77 -2.53
CA PRO A 175 12.15 0.95 -2.72
C PRO A 175 12.63 2.40 -2.62
N PHE A 176 11.71 3.37 -2.56
CA PHE A 176 12.02 4.80 -2.41
C PHE A 176 11.41 5.34 -1.11
N PRO A 177 12.11 6.23 -0.38
CA PRO A 177 11.58 6.85 0.84
C PRO A 177 10.38 7.75 0.54
N ASP A 178 10.48 8.53 -0.53
CA ASP A 178 9.43 9.36 -1.11
C ASP A 178 9.01 8.81 -2.48
N LEU A 179 7.70 8.74 -2.72
CA LEU A 179 7.08 8.24 -3.95
C LEU A 179 7.00 9.29 -5.07
N LEU A 180 6.97 10.58 -4.71
CA LEU A 180 6.86 11.70 -5.66
C LEU A 180 8.08 12.62 -5.56
N PRO A 181 8.52 13.24 -6.67
CA PRO A 181 9.47 14.34 -6.62
C PRO A 181 8.89 15.54 -5.85
N PRO A 182 9.74 16.48 -5.39
CA PRO A 182 9.26 17.71 -4.75
C PRO A 182 8.30 18.49 -5.67
N PRO A 183 7.34 19.25 -5.10
CA PRO A 183 6.40 20.03 -5.90
C PRO A 183 7.10 20.97 -6.91
N PRO A 184 6.54 21.15 -8.12
CA PRO A 184 7.14 22.04 -9.11
C PRO A 184 7.12 23.50 -8.63
N PRO A 185 8.05 24.35 -9.11
CA PRO A 185 8.07 25.75 -8.73
C PRO A 185 6.80 26.50 -9.22
N PRO A 186 6.38 27.57 -8.51
CA PRO A 186 5.39 28.49 -9.04
C PRO A 186 5.83 29.04 -10.41
N PRO A 187 4.94 29.16 -11.42
CA PRO A 187 3.48 29.13 -11.33
C PRO A 187 2.82 27.77 -11.63
N TYR A 188 3.59 26.70 -11.87
CA TYR A 188 3.03 25.40 -12.28
C TYR A 188 2.41 24.61 -11.12
N GLN A 189 2.74 24.97 -9.87
CA GLN A 189 2.23 24.35 -8.66
C GLN A 189 0.70 24.46 -8.55
N ARG A 190 0.03 23.35 -8.22
CA ARG A 190 -1.39 23.30 -7.86
C ARG A 190 -1.58 23.48 -6.35
N PRO A 191 -2.69 24.08 -5.89
CA PRO A 191 -2.93 24.33 -4.46
C PRO A 191 -3.13 23.05 -3.63
N LEU A 192 -3.67 21.99 -4.23
CA LEU A 192 -4.04 20.73 -3.59
C LEU A 192 -3.59 19.53 -4.45
N THR A 193 -3.35 18.38 -3.81
CA THR A 193 -3.03 17.11 -4.48
C THR A 193 -4.21 16.15 -4.32
N LEU A 194 -4.68 15.58 -5.43
CA LEU A 194 -5.81 14.64 -5.46
C LEU A 194 -5.31 13.25 -5.85
N VAL A 195 -5.31 12.35 -4.88
CA VAL A 195 -4.98 10.93 -5.04
C VAL A 195 -6.27 10.18 -5.35
N ILE A 196 -6.32 9.45 -6.47
CA ILE A 196 -7.51 8.68 -6.87
C ILE A 196 -7.15 7.24 -7.17
N THR A 197 -8.01 6.31 -6.75
CA THR A 197 -7.92 4.91 -7.17
C THR A 197 -8.36 4.74 -8.62
N LEU A 198 -7.82 3.74 -9.31
CA LEU A 198 -8.18 3.44 -10.71
C LEU A 198 -9.37 2.48 -10.76
N GLU A 199 -9.20 1.33 -10.11
CA GLU A 199 -10.15 0.22 -10.08
C GLU A 199 -11.42 0.56 -9.31
N ASP A 200 -12.56 0.20 -9.88
CA ASP A 200 -13.92 0.41 -9.36
C ASP A 200 -14.25 1.88 -9.03
N PHE A 201 -13.44 2.83 -9.50
CA PHE A 201 -13.71 4.27 -9.41
C PHE A 201 -13.77 4.95 -10.77
N LEU A 202 -12.72 4.86 -11.59
CA LEU A 202 -12.70 5.37 -12.98
C LEU A 202 -13.06 4.29 -14.00
N VAL A 203 -12.67 3.04 -13.72
CA VAL A 203 -12.84 1.89 -14.60
C VAL A 203 -13.27 0.66 -13.82
N HIS A 204 -14.01 -0.22 -14.47
CA HIS A 204 -14.36 -1.55 -13.94
C HIS A 204 -13.88 -2.61 -14.92
N SER A 205 -13.22 -3.65 -14.43
CA SER A 205 -12.63 -4.71 -15.28
C SER A 205 -13.23 -6.07 -14.98
N GLU A 206 -13.94 -6.63 -15.95
CA GLU A 206 -14.52 -7.96 -15.87
C GLU A 206 -13.70 -8.97 -16.67
N TRP A 207 -13.66 -10.22 -16.22
CA TRP A 207 -13.08 -11.32 -16.97
C TRP A 207 -14.16 -12.25 -17.52
N SER A 208 -14.06 -12.58 -18.81
CA SER A 208 -14.97 -13.52 -19.49
C SER A 208 -14.21 -14.57 -20.28
N GLN A 209 -14.63 -15.84 -20.20
CA GLN A 209 -14.02 -16.95 -20.95
C GLN A 209 -13.91 -16.70 -22.46
N LYS A 210 -14.84 -15.93 -23.07
CA LYS A 210 -14.86 -15.69 -24.53
C LYS A 210 -13.99 -14.52 -24.98
N HIS A 211 -13.69 -13.57 -24.09
CA HIS A 211 -13.10 -12.29 -24.45
C HIS A 211 -11.90 -11.88 -23.57
N GLY A 212 -11.55 -12.69 -22.57
CA GLY A 212 -10.54 -12.34 -21.58
C GLY A 212 -10.99 -11.18 -20.69
N TRP A 213 -10.03 -10.34 -20.30
CA TRP A 213 -10.27 -9.12 -19.56
C TRP A 213 -10.88 -8.03 -20.46
N ARG A 214 -11.97 -7.43 -20.01
CA ARG A 214 -12.61 -6.26 -20.64
C ARG A 214 -12.79 -5.17 -19.59
N THR A 215 -12.36 -3.97 -19.92
CA THR A 215 -12.45 -2.81 -19.04
C THR A 215 -13.49 -1.82 -19.56
N ALA A 216 -14.50 -1.54 -18.75
CA ALA A 216 -15.45 -0.45 -18.96
C ALA A 216 -14.90 0.84 -18.33
N LYS A 217 -15.19 1.99 -18.96
CA LYS A 217 -14.87 3.32 -18.44
C LYS A 217 -16.13 3.95 -17.86
N ARG A 218 -16.05 4.51 -16.66
CA ARG A 218 -17.18 5.15 -15.98
C ARG A 218 -17.61 6.43 -16.72
N PRO A 219 -18.92 6.71 -16.84
CA PRO A 219 -19.36 7.96 -17.44
C PRO A 219 -18.78 9.18 -16.69
N GLY A 220 -18.33 10.17 -17.46
CA GLY A 220 -17.72 11.37 -16.90
C GLY A 220 -16.26 11.25 -16.45
N ALA A 221 -15.60 10.09 -16.55
CA ALA A 221 -14.19 9.92 -16.15
C ALA A 221 -13.23 10.92 -16.84
N ASP A 222 -13.35 11.10 -18.16
CA ASP A 222 -12.51 12.02 -18.94
C ASP A 222 -12.72 13.48 -18.49
N TYR A 223 -13.98 13.86 -18.27
CA TYR A 223 -14.36 15.20 -17.82
C TYR A 223 -13.89 15.46 -16.39
N PHE A 224 -14.02 14.47 -15.50
CA PHE A 224 -13.55 14.54 -14.11
C PHE A 224 -12.04 14.80 -14.05
N LEU A 225 -11.23 14.03 -14.79
CA LEU A 225 -9.78 14.21 -14.85
C LEU A 225 -9.39 15.56 -15.47
N GLY A 226 -9.90 15.86 -16.67
CA GLY A 226 -9.52 17.06 -17.41
C GLY A 226 -10.03 18.37 -16.81
N TYR A 227 -11.16 18.35 -16.10
CA TYR A 227 -11.66 19.54 -15.38
C TYR A 227 -10.86 19.79 -14.09
N LEU A 228 -10.60 18.73 -13.31
CA LEU A 228 -9.93 18.86 -12.01
C LEU A 228 -8.42 19.08 -12.11
N SER A 229 -7.75 18.71 -13.21
CA SER A 229 -6.31 18.96 -13.43
C SER A 229 -5.94 20.46 -13.48
N GLN A 230 -6.92 21.34 -13.67
CA GLN A 230 -6.78 22.79 -13.54
C GLN A 230 -6.55 23.21 -12.07
N TYR A 231 -7.14 22.48 -11.12
CA TYR A 231 -7.20 22.81 -9.70
C TYR A 231 -6.32 21.93 -8.82
N TYR A 232 -6.09 20.68 -9.23
CA TYR A 232 -5.39 19.65 -8.46
C TYR A 232 -4.19 19.09 -9.21
N GLU A 233 -3.14 18.76 -8.46
CA GLU A 233 -2.13 17.79 -8.90
C GLU A 233 -2.76 16.40 -8.80
N ILE A 234 -3.06 15.76 -9.93
CA ILE A 234 -3.74 14.45 -9.93
C ILE A 234 -2.70 13.33 -9.88
N VAL A 235 -2.82 12.48 -8.86
CA VAL A 235 -2.00 11.28 -8.67
C VAL A 235 -2.91 10.06 -8.82
N LEU A 236 -2.75 9.31 -9.89
CA LEU A 236 -3.50 8.08 -10.13
C LEU A 236 -2.81 6.94 -9.39
N PHE A 237 -3.38 6.49 -8.27
CA PHE A 237 -2.82 5.43 -7.43
C PHE A 237 -3.66 4.15 -7.57
N SER A 238 -3.31 3.32 -8.54
CA SER A 238 -3.94 2.01 -8.77
C SER A 238 -3.69 1.05 -7.60
N SER A 239 -4.69 0.23 -7.29
CA SER A 239 -4.60 -0.86 -6.30
C SER A 239 -4.00 -2.16 -6.89
N ASN A 240 -3.74 -2.20 -8.20
CA ASN A 240 -3.13 -3.32 -8.91
C ASN A 240 -1.64 -3.10 -9.23
N TYR A 241 -0.96 -4.17 -9.60
CA TYR A 241 0.42 -4.12 -10.10
C TYR A 241 0.51 -3.39 -11.44
N MET A 242 1.64 -2.72 -11.67
CA MET A 242 1.92 -1.93 -12.88
C MET A 242 1.66 -2.71 -14.17
N MET A 243 2.01 -4.00 -14.21
CA MET A 243 1.81 -4.90 -15.36
C MET A 243 0.36 -4.93 -15.90
N TYR A 244 -0.64 -4.74 -15.05
CA TYR A 244 -2.06 -4.78 -15.45
C TYR A 244 -2.61 -3.38 -15.75
N SER A 245 -2.28 -2.41 -14.90
CA SER A 245 -2.98 -1.11 -14.88
C SER A 245 -2.28 0.00 -15.67
N ASP A 246 -0.99 -0.13 -15.99
CA ASP A 246 -0.25 0.87 -16.79
C ASP A 246 -0.91 1.11 -18.16
N LYS A 247 -1.19 0.04 -18.91
CA LYS A 247 -1.88 0.10 -20.22
C LYS A 247 -3.34 0.57 -20.14
N ILE A 248 -3.92 0.64 -18.94
CA ILE A 248 -5.28 1.16 -18.71
C ILE A 248 -5.18 2.66 -18.38
N ALA A 249 -4.25 3.07 -17.53
CA ALA A 249 -3.94 4.47 -17.23
C ALA A 249 -3.55 5.25 -18.50
N GLU A 250 -2.65 4.70 -19.33
CA GLU A 250 -2.24 5.26 -20.62
C GLU A 250 -3.43 5.45 -21.59
N LYS A 251 -4.47 4.62 -21.50
CA LYS A 251 -5.69 4.76 -22.34
C LYS A 251 -6.70 5.77 -21.78
N LEU A 252 -6.64 6.10 -20.49
CA LEU A 252 -7.46 7.15 -19.89
C LEU A 252 -6.88 8.53 -20.19
N ASP A 253 -5.55 8.66 -20.20
CA ASP A 253 -4.85 9.91 -20.50
C ASP A 253 -3.70 9.67 -21.52
N PRO A 254 -4.03 9.51 -22.81
CA PRO A 254 -3.06 9.15 -23.86
C PRO A 254 -2.10 10.28 -24.24
N ILE A 255 -2.37 11.51 -23.80
CA ILE A 255 -1.52 12.69 -24.03
C ILE A 255 -0.70 12.99 -22.75
N HIS A 256 -1.01 12.34 -21.63
CA HIS A 256 -0.49 12.66 -20.28
C HIS A 256 -0.73 14.13 -19.91
N ALA A 257 -1.93 14.61 -20.21
CA ALA A 257 -2.35 16.01 -20.04
C ALA A 257 -3.06 16.30 -18.71
N PHE A 258 -3.54 15.26 -18.02
CA PHE A 258 -4.38 15.38 -16.82
C PHE A 258 -3.74 14.76 -15.58
N VAL A 259 -3.14 13.58 -15.71
CA VAL A 259 -2.52 12.85 -14.60
C VAL A 259 -1.04 13.24 -14.48
N SER A 260 -0.64 13.73 -13.31
CA SER A 260 0.74 14.15 -13.05
C SER A 260 1.67 12.98 -12.73
N TYR A 261 1.19 12.00 -11.97
CA TYR A 261 1.96 10.82 -11.57
C TYR A 261 1.07 9.57 -11.51
N ASN A 262 1.60 8.45 -12.02
CA ASN A 262 1.01 7.13 -11.90
C ASN A 262 1.72 6.35 -10.79
N LEU A 263 0.96 5.87 -9.81
CA LEU A 263 1.39 4.97 -8.75
C LEU A 263 0.60 3.67 -8.83
N PHE A 264 1.24 2.59 -8.41
CA PHE A 264 0.74 1.22 -8.51
C PHE A 264 0.99 0.46 -7.21
N LYS A 265 0.48 -0.75 -7.08
CA LYS A 265 0.58 -1.59 -5.87
C LYS A 265 2.01 -1.80 -5.34
N GLU A 266 3.01 -1.74 -6.20
CA GLU A 266 4.44 -1.77 -5.85
C GLU A 266 4.88 -0.59 -4.95
N HIS A 267 4.10 0.49 -4.92
CA HIS A 267 4.34 1.69 -4.13
C HIS A 267 3.54 1.68 -2.80
N CYS A 268 2.66 0.70 -2.59
CA CYS A 268 1.93 0.53 -1.34
C CYS A 268 2.85 -0.04 -0.25
N VAL A 269 2.62 0.39 0.99
CA VAL A 269 3.23 -0.24 2.17
C VAL A 269 2.45 -1.50 2.53
N TYR A 270 3.14 -2.64 2.69
CA TYR A 270 2.51 -3.89 3.11
C TYR A 270 2.57 -4.05 4.63
N LYS A 271 1.42 -3.96 5.30
CA LYS A 271 1.31 -4.00 6.76
C LYS A 271 0.09 -4.80 7.20
N ASP A 272 0.27 -5.67 8.19
CA ASP A 272 -0.79 -6.49 8.80
C ASP A 272 -1.64 -7.30 7.80
N GLY A 273 -1.03 -7.79 6.71
CA GLY A 273 -1.70 -8.53 5.64
C GLY A 273 -2.38 -7.67 4.57
N VAL A 274 -2.26 -6.34 4.66
CA VAL A 274 -2.98 -5.35 3.86
C VAL A 274 -1.99 -4.47 3.10
N HIS A 275 -2.34 -4.07 1.87
CA HIS A 275 -1.58 -3.07 1.11
C HIS A 275 -2.20 -1.70 1.37
N ILE A 276 -1.40 -0.74 1.82
CA ILE A 276 -1.87 0.59 2.23
C ILE A 276 -1.17 1.67 1.38
N LYS A 277 -1.96 2.60 0.86
CA LYS A 277 -1.51 3.80 0.13
C LYS A 277 -1.15 4.88 1.15
N ASP A 278 0.04 4.76 1.74
CA ASP A 278 0.51 5.69 2.77
C ASP A 278 0.78 7.08 2.19
N LEU A 279 -0.11 8.03 2.50
CA LEU A 279 -0.03 9.40 1.98
C LEU A 279 1.20 10.15 2.51
N SER A 280 1.79 9.72 3.63
CA SER A 280 2.97 10.38 4.20
C SER A 280 4.21 10.25 3.30
N LYS A 281 4.30 9.18 2.50
CA LYS A 281 5.39 8.94 1.54
C LYS A 281 5.20 9.69 0.22
N LEU A 282 4.14 10.48 0.04
CA LEU A 282 3.93 11.25 -1.20
C LEU A 282 4.77 12.54 -1.27
N ASN A 283 5.55 12.90 -0.23
CA ASN A 283 6.28 14.16 -0.17
C ASN A 283 5.36 15.38 -0.46
N ARG A 284 4.16 15.36 0.15
CA ARG A 284 3.14 16.41 0.07
C ARG A 284 2.63 16.73 1.46
N ASP A 285 2.20 17.98 1.64
CA ASP A 285 1.60 18.47 2.88
C ASP A 285 0.21 17.82 3.08
N LEU A 286 0.08 16.95 4.09
CA LEU A 286 -1.16 16.21 4.38
C LEU A 286 -2.37 17.13 4.67
N SER A 287 -2.18 18.42 4.95
CA SER A 287 -3.31 19.36 5.04
C SER A 287 -3.93 19.70 3.67
N LYS A 288 -3.26 19.32 2.56
CA LYS A 288 -3.61 19.63 1.16
C LYS A 288 -3.77 18.40 0.27
N VAL A 289 -3.66 17.19 0.83
CA VAL A 289 -3.86 15.93 0.12
C VAL A 289 -5.28 15.43 0.36
N ILE A 290 -5.96 14.96 -0.69
CA ILE A 290 -7.23 14.24 -0.60
C ILE A 290 -7.04 12.89 -1.27
N ILE A 291 -7.53 11.80 -0.66
CA ILE A 291 -7.61 10.49 -1.32
C ILE A 291 -9.06 10.10 -1.57
N ILE A 292 -9.36 9.63 -2.79
CA ILE A 292 -10.63 9.01 -3.15
C ILE A 292 -10.35 7.53 -3.46
N ASP A 293 -10.89 6.64 -2.65
CA ASP A 293 -10.70 5.19 -2.81
C ASP A 293 -11.97 4.43 -2.43
N THR A 294 -12.10 3.23 -2.99
CA THR A 294 -13.22 2.30 -2.81
C THR A 294 -12.98 1.31 -1.68
N ASP A 295 -11.72 0.98 -1.38
CA ASP A 295 -11.36 0.10 -0.26
C ASP A 295 -10.88 0.91 0.97
N PRO A 296 -11.59 0.83 2.12
CA PRO A 296 -11.15 1.44 3.39
C PRO A 296 -9.76 1.01 3.87
N ASN A 297 -9.27 -0.14 3.41
CA ASN A 297 -7.92 -0.59 3.71
C ASN A 297 -6.83 0.28 3.05
N SER A 298 -7.11 0.84 1.87
CA SER A 298 -6.12 1.61 1.09
C SER A 298 -5.69 2.87 1.83
N TYR A 299 -6.61 3.58 2.50
CA TYR A 299 -6.32 4.79 3.28
C TYR A 299 -6.29 4.56 4.80
N LYS A 300 -6.08 3.32 5.25
CA LYS A 300 -6.13 2.92 6.67
C LYS A 300 -5.21 3.72 7.61
N LEU A 301 -4.13 4.33 7.09
CA LEU A 301 -3.21 5.17 7.85
C LEU A 301 -3.63 6.65 7.94
N GLN A 302 -4.45 7.15 7.01
CA GLN A 302 -4.91 8.55 6.95
C GLN A 302 -6.41 8.67 6.59
N PRO A 303 -7.33 8.09 7.39
CA PRO A 303 -8.77 8.09 7.10
C PRO A 303 -9.41 9.50 7.13
N GLU A 304 -8.76 10.49 7.73
CA GLU A 304 -9.19 11.89 7.78
C GLU A 304 -9.02 12.64 6.44
N ASN A 305 -8.10 12.17 5.58
CA ASN A 305 -7.90 12.68 4.22
C ASN A 305 -8.77 11.97 3.17
N ALA A 306 -9.51 10.93 3.58
CA ALA A 306 -10.22 10.05 2.67
C ALA A 306 -11.68 10.44 2.41
N ILE A 307 -12.07 10.40 1.14
CA ILE A 307 -13.46 10.37 0.66
C ILE A 307 -13.77 8.91 0.27
N PRO A 308 -14.54 8.15 1.07
CA PRO A 308 -14.92 6.79 0.75
C PRO A 308 -15.93 6.78 -0.40
N MET A 309 -15.65 6.04 -1.46
CA MET A 309 -16.61 5.78 -2.54
C MET A 309 -17.08 4.32 -2.50
N GLU A 310 -18.29 4.07 -3.00
CA GLU A 310 -18.74 2.70 -3.20
C GLU A 310 -18.13 2.12 -4.50
N PRO A 311 -17.70 0.85 -4.51
CA PRO A 311 -17.17 0.21 -5.71
C PRO A 311 -18.16 0.28 -6.87
N TRP A 312 -17.69 0.77 -8.02
CA TRP A 312 -18.47 0.86 -9.24
C TRP A 312 -18.66 -0.52 -9.88
N ASN A 313 -19.91 -0.86 -10.18
CA ASN A 313 -20.33 -2.15 -10.73
C ASN A 313 -20.35 -2.21 -12.27
N GLY A 314 -19.88 -1.16 -12.95
CA GLY A 314 -19.94 -1.06 -14.42
C GLY A 314 -21.22 -0.43 -14.99
N GLU A 315 -22.26 -0.16 -14.18
CA GLU A 315 -23.49 0.49 -14.66
C GLU A 315 -23.31 1.99 -14.88
N ALA A 316 -24.01 2.58 -15.85
CA ALA A 316 -23.85 4.01 -16.15
C ALA A 316 -24.44 4.90 -15.02
N ASP A 317 -23.57 5.62 -14.31
CA ASP A 317 -23.95 6.56 -13.25
C ASP A 317 -23.36 7.98 -13.45
N ASP A 318 -23.78 8.92 -12.61
CA ASP A 318 -23.35 10.33 -12.62
C ASP A 318 -22.49 10.72 -11.39
N LYS A 319 -22.12 9.74 -10.56
CA LYS A 319 -21.49 9.96 -9.25
C LYS A 319 -20.14 10.70 -9.35
N LEU A 320 -19.34 10.45 -10.40
CA LEU A 320 -18.10 11.22 -10.63
C LEU A 320 -18.39 12.70 -10.87
N VAL A 321 -19.41 13.03 -11.65
CA VAL A 321 -19.76 14.43 -11.98
C VAL A 321 -20.29 15.15 -10.73
N ARG A 322 -21.05 14.46 -9.87
CA ARG A 322 -21.54 15.03 -8.60
C ARG A 322 -20.45 15.35 -7.57
N LEU A 323 -19.25 14.76 -7.68
CA LEU A 323 -18.12 15.10 -6.81
C LEU A 323 -17.42 16.41 -7.21
N ILE A 324 -17.54 16.83 -8.47
CA ILE A 324 -16.81 17.98 -9.01
C ILE A 324 -17.12 19.29 -8.24
N PRO A 325 -18.38 19.68 -7.96
CA PRO A 325 -18.68 20.93 -7.26
C PRO A 325 -18.05 21.04 -5.86
N PHE A 326 -17.91 19.91 -5.16
CA PHE A 326 -17.25 19.89 -3.85
C PHE A 326 -15.72 20.04 -3.97
N LEU A 327 -15.10 19.31 -4.90
CA LEU A 327 -13.66 19.39 -5.11
C LEU A 327 -13.25 20.77 -5.64
N GLU A 328 -14.05 21.37 -6.52
CA GLU A 328 -13.88 22.75 -6.99
C GLU A 328 -14.01 23.76 -5.83
N TYR A 329 -15.00 23.59 -4.95
CA TYR A 329 -15.16 24.42 -3.76
C TYR A 329 -13.93 24.39 -2.83
N LEU A 330 -13.35 23.22 -2.57
CA LEU A 330 -12.13 23.12 -1.74
C LEU A 330 -10.93 23.86 -2.35
N ALA A 331 -10.70 23.70 -3.66
CA ALA A 331 -9.57 24.34 -4.33
C ALA A 331 -9.72 25.88 -4.41
N THR A 332 -10.95 26.37 -4.60
CA THR A 332 -11.22 27.79 -4.85
C THR A 332 -11.32 28.63 -3.58
N GLN A 333 -11.73 28.05 -2.44
CA GLN A 333 -11.85 28.76 -1.16
C GLN A 333 -10.53 28.94 -0.38
N GLN A 334 -9.39 28.55 -0.95
CA GLN A 334 -8.06 28.63 -0.31
C GLN A 334 -8.02 28.00 1.10
N THR A 335 -8.58 26.78 1.22
CA THR A 335 -8.66 26.07 2.49
C THR A 335 -7.27 25.71 3.01
N LYS A 336 -6.91 26.20 4.20
CA LYS A 336 -5.59 25.91 4.82
C LYS A 336 -5.38 24.44 5.17
N ASP A 337 -6.47 23.74 5.50
CA ASP A 337 -6.50 22.32 5.81
C ASP A 337 -7.85 21.75 5.33
N VAL A 338 -7.81 20.69 4.52
CA VAL A 338 -9.01 20.03 3.98
C VAL A 338 -9.69 19.13 5.01
N ARG A 339 -8.95 18.59 5.99
CA ARG A 339 -9.42 17.54 6.91
C ARG A 339 -10.58 17.99 7.82
N PRO A 340 -10.59 19.21 8.39
CA PRO A 340 -11.74 19.70 9.16
C PRO A 340 -13.02 19.83 8.33
N ILE A 341 -12.89 20.10 7.02
CA ILE A 341 -14.04 20.24 6.12
C ILE A 341 -14.58 18.85 5.77
N LEU A 342 -13.71 17.90 5.42
CA LEU A 342 -14.06 16.49 5.19
C LEU A 342 -14.73 15.86 6.42
N ASN A 343 -14.23 16.14 7.63
CA ASN A 343 -14.81 15.66 8.89
C ASN A 343 -16.03 16.47 9.35
N SER A 344 -16.49 17.47 8.60
CA SER A 344 -17.72 18.21 8.91
C SER A 344 -18.99 17.54 8.38
N PHE A 345 -18.86 16.53 7.52
CA PHE A 345 -19.95 15.75 6.95
C PHE A 345 -20.32 14.58 7.87
N GLU A 346 -21.61 14.27 7.98
CA GLU A 346 -22.09 13.19 8.86
C GLU A 346 -21.69 11.82 8.30
N ASP A 347 -21.90 11.63 7.00
CA ASP A 347 -21.46 10.44 6.26
C ASP A 347 -20.69 10.85 4.99
N LYS A 348 -19.39 10.59 5.00
CA LYS A 348 -18.49 10.92 3.88
C LYS A 348 -18.77 10.12 2.61
N LYS A 349 -19.56 9.03 2.66
CA LYS A 349 -20.01 8.32 1.44
C LYS A 349 -21.05 9.12 0.64
N ASN A 350 -21.92 9.84 1.35
CA ASN A 350 -23.01 10.63 0.77
C ASN A 350 -22.64 12.13 0.63
N LEU A 351 -21.34 12.41 0.62
CA LEU A 351 -20.76 13.76 0.68
C LEU A 351 -21.28 14.68 -0.43
N ALA A 352 -21.41 14.19 -1.67
CA ALA A 352 -21.89 14.99 -2.80
C ALA A 352 -23.32 15.49 -2.58
N GLU A 353 -24.21 14.61 -2.11
CA GLU A 353 -25.63 14.92 -1.90
C GLU A 353 -25.80 15.84 -0.68
N GLU A 354 -25.04 15.61 0.40
CA GLU A 354 -25.03 16.51 1.56
C GLU A 354 -24.47 17.90 1.20
N PHE A 355 -23.44 17.97 0.34
CA PHE A 355 -22.89 19.23 -0.16
C PHE A 355 -23.92 20.00 -1.00
N ASP A 356 -24.64 19.34 -1.92
CA ASP A 356 -25.71 19.98 -2.70
C ASP A 356 -26.82 20.55 -1.79
N HIS A 357 -27.19 19.85 -0.73
CA HIS A 357 -28.13 20.35 0.27
C HIS A 357 -27.59 21.59 1.02
N ARG A 358 -26.31 21.58 1.41
CA ARG A 358 -25.63 22.73 2.05
C ARG A 358 -25.56 23.93 1.10
N VAL A 359 -25.19 23.73 -0.16
CA VAL A 359 -25.12 24.77 -1.20
C VAL A 359 -26.50 25.35 -1.51
N LYS A 360 -27.54 24.51 -1.64
CA LYS A 360 -28.92 24.97 -1.85
C LYS A 360 -29.39 25.88 -0.72
N LYS A 361 -29.16 25.48 0.54
CA LYS A 361 -29.46 26.29 1.73
C LYS A 361 -28.69 27.62 1.77
N LEU A 362 -27.47 27.68 1.22
CA LEU A 362 -26.70 28.91 1.07
C LEU A 362 -27.26 29.80 -0.06
N LYS A 363 -27.66 29.22 -1.20
CA LYS A 363 -28.34 29.94 -2.30
C LYS A 363 -29.66 30.55 -1.84
N ASP A 364 -30.49 29.79 -1.11
CA ASP A 364 -31.78 30.27 -0.60
C ASP A 364 -31.62 31.46 0.35
N LYS A 365 -30.59 31.42 1.23
CA LYS A 365 -30.21 32.57 2.06
C LYS A 365 -29.74 33.75 1.22
N PHE A 366 -28.80 33.54 0.31
CA PHE A 366 -28.25 34.59 -0.57
C PHE A 366 -29.34 35.31 -1.36
N TYR A 367 -30.27 34.58 -1.98
CA TYR A 367 -31.38 35.17 -2.71
C TYR A 367 -32.49 35.73 -1.80
N GLY A 368 -32.65 35.22 -0.58
CA GLY A 368 -33.54 35.80 0.43
C GLY A 368 -33.02 37.14 0.95
N ASP A 369 -31.74 37.20 1.29
CA ASP A 369 -31.03 38.40 1.74
C ASP A 369 -30.97 39.44 0.62
N HIS A 370 -30.78 39.05 -0.64
CA HIS A 370 -30.88 39.98 -1.79
C HIS A 370 -32.30 40.52 -2.04
N LYS A 371 -33.35 39.79 -1.65
CA LYS A 371 -34.75 40.27 -1.75
C LYS A 371 -35.16 41.16 -0.58
N SER A 372 -34.59 40.95 0.61
CA SER A 372 -34.89 41.70 1.84
C SER A 372 -33.97 42.92 2.01
N GLY A 373 -32.68 42.76 1.72
CA GLY A 373 -31.65 43.79 1.75
C GLY A 373 -31.54 44.54 0.42
N GLY A 374 -32.56 45.35 0.10
CA GLY A 374 -32.59 46.11 -1.15
C GLY A 374 -31.40 47.05 -1.32
N ASN A 375 -30.68 46.90 -2.45
CA ASN A 375 -29.64 47.71 -3.12
C ASN A 375 -28.58 48.51 -2.32
N TRP A 376 -28.89 49.11 -1.17
CA TRP A 376 -28.08 50.16 -0.52
C TRP A 376 -26.63 49.75 -0.26
N ALA A 377 -26.37 48.52 0.17
CA ALA A 377 -25.03 48.03 0.46
C ALA A 377 -24.17 47.87 -0.81
N MET A 378 -24.77 47.42 -1.93
CA MET A 378 -24.08 47.30 -3.22
C MET A 378 -23.88 48.66 -3.90
N THR A 379 -24.81 49.59 -3.70
CA THR A 379 -24.64 51.00 -4.13
C THR A 379 -23.54 51.68 -3.31
N ALA A 380 -23.47 51.45 -2.00
CA ALA A 380 -22.44 52.01 -1.11
C ALA A 380 -21.02 51.47 -1.39
N LEU A 381 -20.90 50.23 -1.87
CA LEU A 381 -19.63 49.64 -2.33
C LEU A 381 -19.26 50.00 -3.78
N GLY A 382 -19.99 50.92 -4.43
CA GLY A 382 -19.67 51.43 -5.77
C GLY A 382 -19.97 50.46 -6.93
N LEU A 383 -20.52 49.28 -6.64
CA LEU A 383 -20.85 48.24 -7.64
C LEU A 383 -22.21 48.46 -8.32
N GLY A 384 -22.95 49.48 -7.91
CA GLY A 384 -24.39 49.62 -8.18
C GLY A 384 -24.83 49.87 -9.63
N ASN A 385 -23.94 50.01 -10.62
CA ASN A 385 -24.35 50.49 -11.96
C ASN A 385 -23.55 49.98 -13.18
N SER A 386 -22.87 48.82 -13.11
CA SER A 386 -22.04 48.31 -14.22
C SER A 386 -22.36 46.90 -14.75
N LEU A 387 -23.26 46.13 -14.12
CA LEU A 387 -23.58 44.76 -14.55
C LEU A 387 -25.10 44.55 -14.61
N GLY A 388 -25.67 44.67 -15.81
CA GLY A 388 -27.08 44.40 -16.11
C GLY A 388 -27.46 42.91 -16.15
N GLY A 389 -26.75 42.07 -15.39
CA GLY A 389 -27.06 40.65 -15.22
C GLY A 389 -27.61 40.39 -13.82
N SER A 390 -28.52 39.42 -13.69
CA SER A 390 -28.98 38.94 -12.38
C SER A 390 -27.77 38.54 -11.52
N THR A 391 -27.80 38.88 -10.22
CA THR A 391 -26.73 38.55 -9.27
C THR A 391 -26.62 37.04 -9.10
N LYS A 392 -25.79 36.40 -9.91
CA LYS A 392 -25.49 34.96 -9.81
C LYS A 392 -24.81 34.66 -8.48
N PHE A 393 -25.06 33.47 -7.95
CA PHE A 393 -24.37 32.99 -6.76
C PHE A 393 -22.87 32.87 -7.04
N PRO A 394 -21.96 33.30 -6.13
CA PRO A 394 -20.52 33.35 -6.43
C PRO A 394 -19.91 32.02 -6.88
N LEU A 395 -20.36 30.89 -6.31
CA LEU A 395 -19.88 29.57 -6.70
C LEU A 395 -20.31 29.17 -8.12
N ASP A 396 -21.47 29.65 -8.59
CA ASP A 396 -21.94 29.39 -9.96
C ASP A 396 -21.15 30.21 -10.98
N LEU A 397 -20.68 31.40 -10.61
CA LEU A 397 -19.78 32.21 -11.44
C LEU A 397 -18.41 31.55 -11.60
N ILE A 398 -17.85 31.03 -10.50
CA ILE A 398 -16.58 30.28 -10.50
C ILE A 398 -16.70 29.03 -11.38
N HIS A 399 -17.82 28.30 -11.28
CA HIS A 399 -18.09 27.12 -12.12
C HIS A 399 -18.21 27.48 -13.61
N GLU A 400 -18.92 28.57 -13.95
CA GLU A 400 -19.00 29.07 -15.34
C GLU A 400 -17.63 29.52 -15.89
N GLU A 401 -16.72 29.99 -15.03
CA GLU A 401 -15.34 30.32 -15.42
C GLU A 401 -14.49 29.06 -15.60
N GLY A 402 -14.57 28.11 -14.66
CA GLY A 402 -13.90 26.81 -14.73
C GLY A 402 -14.28 26.01 -15.98
N GLN A 403 -15.57 26.04 -16.38
CA GLN A 403 -16.04 25.42 -17.61
C GLN A 403 -15.44 26.09 -18.87
N LYS A 404 -15.33 27.42 -18.90
CA LYS A 404 -14.70 28.14 -20.03
C LYS A 404 -13.21 27.83 -20.12
N ASN A 405 -12.52 27.79 -18.99
CA ASN A 405 -11.11 27.45 -18.92
C ASN A 405 -10.87 26.00 -19.37
N TYR A 406 -11.72 25.06 -18.96
CA TYR A 406 -11.71 23.68 -19.44
C TYR A 406 -11.91 23.58 -20.96
N LEU A 407 -12.92 24.27 -21.52
CA LEU A 407 -13.17 24.27 -22.97
C LEU A 407 -12.00 24.89 -23.75
N MET A 408 -11.38 25.94 -23.23
CA MET A 408 -10.16 26.53 -23.81
C MET A 408 -8.99 25.54 -23.74
N PHE A 409 -8.80 24.86 -22.62
CA PHE A 409 -7.76 23.85 -22.44
C PHE A 409 -7.93 22.65 -23.37
N MET A 410 -9.15 22.12 -23.51
CA MET A 410 -9.46 21.05 -24.48
C MET A 410 -9.19 21.49 -25.92
N LYS A 411 -9.49 22.74 -26.27
CA LYS A 411 -9.19 23.30 -27.60
C LYS A 411 -7.69 23.41 -27.86
N MET A 412 -6.92 23.87 -26.87
CA MET A 412 -5.45 23.90 -26.96
C MET A 412 -4.87 22.49 -27.10
N ILE A 413 -5.36 21.53 -26.32
CA ILE A 413 -4.94 20.12 -26.44
C ILE A 413 -5.23 19.59 -27.85
N GLU A 414 -6.42 19.77 -28.40
CA GLU A 414 -6.73 19.21 -29.73
C GLU A 414 -5.92 19.91 -30.86
N GLU A 415 -5.59 21.20 -30.71
CA GLU A 415 -4.67 21.92 -31.61
C GLU A 415 -3.21 21.45 -31.50
N GLU A 416 -2.73 21.11 -30.30
CA GLU A 416 -1.35 20.68 -30.04
C GLU A 416 -1.12 19.16 -30.12
N LYS A 417 -2.18 18.36 -30.05
CA LYS A 417 -2.17 16.88 -30.04
C LYS A 417 -1.37 16.26 -31.19
N GLU A 418 -1.42 16.85 -32.37
CA GLU A 418 -0.63 16.39 -33.52
C GLU A 418 0.86 16.68 -33.36
N LYS A 419 1.20 17.87 -32.84
CA LYS A 419 2.57 18.22 -32.47
C LYS A 419 3.11 17.34 -31.35
N ILE A 420 2.29 17.07 -30.31
CA ILE A 420 2.66 16.19 -29.20
C ILE A 420 2.85 14.75 -29.68
N ARG A 421 2.00 14.23 -30.58
CA ARG A 421 2.17 12.88 -31.14
C ARG A 421 3.47 12.75 -31.94
N ILE A 422 3.78 13.70 -32.82
CA ILE A 422 5.06 13.75 -33.55
C ILE A 422 6.24 13.81 -32.55
N GLN A 423 6.13 14.63 -31.51
CA GLN A 423 7.15 14.74 -30.46
C GLN A 423 7.34 13.43 -29.67
N GLN A 424 6.26 12.73 -29.31
CA GLN A 424 6.31 11.43 -28.63
C GLN A 424 6.94 10.35 -29.53
N GLU A 425 6.54 10.29 -30.80
CA GLU A 425 7.10 9.35 -31.79
C GLU A 425 8.61 9.55 -31.96
N GLN A 426 9.11 10.78 -31.97
CA GLN A 426 10.55 11.06 -32.05
C GLN A 426 11.30 10.85 -30.73
N MET A 427 10.71 11.21 -29.59
CA MET A 427 11.35 11.04 -28.28
C MET A 427 11.43 9.56 -27.86
N GLY A 428 10.43 8.74 -28.21
CA GLY A 428 10.45 7.29 -27.96
C GLY A 428 11.56 6.53 -28.71
N GLY A 429 12.17 7.13 -29.72
CA GLY A 429 13.24 6.53 -30.52
C GLY A 429 14.66 6.69 -29.95
N GLN A 430 14.88 7.47 -28.88
CA GLN A 430 16.22 7.78 -28.37
C GLN A 430 16.34 7.62 -26.85
N THR A 431 16.51 6.37 -26.40
CA THR A 431 17.25 6.10 -25.17
C THR A 431 18.74 6.22 -25.45
N PHE A 432 19.48 6.97 -24.61
CA PHE A 432 20.95 6.99 -24.68
C PHE A 432 21.47 5.56 -24.53
N THR A 433 22.34 5.11 -25.44
CA THR A 433 22.78 3.73 -25.42
C THR A 433 23.77 3.50 -24.29
N LEU A 434 23.86 2.28 -23.77
CA LEU A 434 24.82 1.94 -22.72
C LEU A 434 26.27 2.25 -23.14
N LYS A 435 26.54 2.27 -24.46
CA LYS A 435 27.82 2.67 -25.05
C LYS A 435 28.13 4.15 -24.79
N ASP A 436 27.15 5.04 -24.96
CA ASP A 436 27.33 6.49 -24.77
C ASP A 436 27.64 6.83 -23.30
N TYR A 437 27.01 6.11 -22.37
CA TYR A 437 27.32 6.19 -20.93
C TYR A 437 28.72 5.67 -20.58
N VAL A 438 29.18 4.59 -21.24
CA VAL A 438 30.51 3.99 -21.01
C VAL A 438 31.64 4.80 -21.65
N GLU A 439 31.38 5.45 -22.78
CA GLU A 439 32.35 6.30 -23.48
C GLU A 439 32.47 7.71 -22.87
N GLY A 440 31.62 8.07 -21.91
CA GLY A 440 31.71 9.33 -21.16
C GLY A 440 31.32 10.59 -21.94
N ASN A 441 30.90 10.44 -23.20
CA ASN A 441 30.44 11.52 -24.08
C ASN A 441 29.00 11.97 -23.75
N LEU A 442 28.72 12.26 -22.48
CA LEU A 442 27.49 12.91 -22.09
C LEU A 442 27.57 14.39 -22.50
N PRO A 443 26.70 14.89 -23.41
CA PRO A 443 26.71 16.29 -23.81
C PRO A 443 26.49 17.19 -22.59
N SER A 444 27.16 18.33 -22.55
CA SER A 444 27.02 19.31 -21.46
C SER A 444 25.59 19.85 -21.37
N PRO A 445 25.15 20.41 -20.22
CA PRO A 445 23.80 20.96 -20.08
C PRO A 445 23.43 22.01 -21.15
N GLU A 446 24.41 22.76 -21.65
CA GLU A 446 24.21 23.73 -22.74
C GLU A 446 24.04 23.06 -24.11
N GLU A 447 24.76 21.97 -24.37
CA GLU A 447 24.60 21.16 -25.58
C GLU A 447 23.30 20.37 -25.55
N GLN A 448 22.89 19.84 -24.39
CA GLN A 448 21.58 19.24 -24.19
C GLN A 448 20.46 20.24 -24.51
N MET A 449 20.53 21.48 -24.00
CA MET A 449 19.59 22.54 -24.36
C MET A 449 19.60 22.87 -25.86
N LYS A 450 20.76 22.94 -26.52
CA LYS A 450 20.85 23.19 -27.97
C LYS A 450 20.20 22.05 -28.78
N ILE A 451 20.53 20.80 -28.47
CA ILE A 451 19.95 19.60 -29.10
C ILE A 451 18.42 19.59 -28.90
N GLN A 452 17.94 19.93 -27.69
CA GLN A 452 16.53 19.97 -27.38
C GLN A 452 15.79 21.10 -28.13
N LEU A 453 16.44 22.25 -28.29
CA LEU A 453 15.91 23.41 -29.04
C LEU A 453 15.98 23.23 -30.57
N GLU A 454 16.97 22.50 -31.08
CA GLU A 454 17.03 22.08 -32.49
C GLU A 454 15.94 21.05 -32.80
N LYS A 455 15.79 20.01 -31.96
CA LYS A 455 14.67 19.05 -32.06
C LYS A 455 13.31 19.74 -32.00
N GLN A 456 13.14 20.74 -31.13
CA GLN A 456 11.87 21.47 -31.05
C GLN A 456 11.56 22.22 -32.36
N LYS A 457 12.58 22.78 -33.05
CA LYS A 457 12.43 23.36 -34.40
C LYS A 457 12.14 22.31 -35.48
N GLU A 458 12.73 21.11 -35.39
CA GLU A 458 12.45 20.01 -36.32
C GLU A 458 10.99 19.54 -36.19
N VAL A 459 10.48 19.36 -34.97
CA VAL A 459 9.07 19.04 -34.69
C VAL A 459 8.15 20.15 -35.20
N ASP A 460 8.49 21.43 -34.97
CA ASP A 460 7.72 22.56 -35.48
C ASP A 460 7.67 22.60 -37.02
N ALA A 461 8.78 22.29 -37.68
CA ALA A 461 8.85 22.24 -39.15
C ALA A 461 7.99 21.09 -39.73
N LEU A 462 8.07 19.90 -39.13
CA LEU A 462 7.25 18.74 -39.52
C LEU A 462 5.75 19.00 -39.34
N PHE A 463 5.37 19.62 -38.21
CA PHE A 463 3.99 20.01 -37.94
C PHE A 463 3.46 21.01 -38.98
N GLU A 464 4.24 22.03 -39.34
CA GLU A 464 3.86 22.98 -40.39
C GLU A 464 3.82 22.33 -41.80
N GLU A 465 4.59 21.28 -42.07
CA GLU A 465 4.41 20.47 -43.29
C GLU A 465 3.10 19.67 -43.28
N GLU A 466 2.76 18.97 -42.20
CA GLU A 466 1.50 18.21 -42.11
C GLU A 466 0.29 19.13 -42.22
N LYS A 467 0.33 20.28 -41.56
CA LYS A 467 -0.70 21.34 -41.62
C LYS A 467 -0.88 21.90 -43.04
N LYS A 468 0.20 22.05 -43.81
CA LYS A 468 0.13 22.38 -45.24
C LYS A 468 -0.48 21.24 -46.06
N LYS A 469 -0.06 19.99 -45.83
CA LYS A 469 -0.60 18.79 -46.51
C LYS A 469 -2.12 18.66 -46.28
N LYS A 470 -2.59 18.87 -45.04
CA LYS A 470 -4.03 18.90 -44.71
C LYS A 470 -4.80 19.99 -45.44
N LYS A 471 -4.32 21.24 -45.39
CA LYS A 471 -4.98 22.35 -46.12
C LYS A 471 -5.07 22.12 -47.63
N ILE A 472 -4.09 21.43 -48.22
CA ILE A 472 -4.10 21.04 -49.64
C ILE A 472 -5.11 19.89 -49.90
N ALA A 473 -5.34 19.01 -48.93
CA ALA A 473 -6.33 17.94 -49.01
C ALA A 473 -7.77 18.45 -48.79
N GLU A 474 -7.98 19.44 -47.91
CA GLU A 474 -9.28 20.09 -47.66
C GLU A 474 -9.72 21.03 -48.80
N SER A 475 -8.79 21.44 -49.67
CA SER A 475 -9.06 22.29 -50.83
C SER A 475 -9.28 21.52 -52.15
N LYS A 476 -9.39 20.18 -52.09
CA LYS A 476 -9.65 19.28 -53.21
C LYS A 476 -10.96 18.52 -53.02
#